data_AF-A0A940ZB48-F1
#
_entry.id   AF-A0A940ZB48-F1
#
_cell.length_a   1.000
_cell.length_b   1.000
_cell.length_c   1.000
_cell.angle_alpha   90.00
_cell.angle_beta   90.00
_cell.angle_gamma   90.00
#
_symmetry.space_group_name_H-M   'P 1'
#
loop_
_entity.id
_entity.type
_entity.pdbx_description
1 polymer ?
#
loop_
_entity_poly.entity_id
_entity_poly.type
_entity_poly.pdbx_seq_one_letter_code
_entity_poly.pdbx_strand_id
1 'polypeptide(L)'
;VAGIAPDSPAEQAGLQTGDIIVSLNGTKIDGQVTLQEQIQASLGKEIEIVYLRGDQSFSVMLTPRENPPAGQGAIGIRMSSPTVPISFSQAVRQGAAATYENVTGILRLPLRMVNGQASPEEGRLVGYKGMFEIYQQIQSPLWFFMAISISLGVINLFPIPALDGGRILLTLPELIFRRRIPPKFENAIHLVGFTLLLILLIYVNVQDFINPVQLP
;
A
#
# COMPACT_ATOMS: atom_id res chain seq x y z
N VAL A 1 -13.12 8.34 -12.90
CA VAL A 1 -14.04 9.07 -12.00
C VAL A 1 -15.22 8.16 -11.66
N ALA A 2 -15.43 7.86 -10.38
CA ALA A 2 -16.47 6.94 -9.87
C ALA A 2 -17.66 7.66 -9.21
N GLY A 3 -17.60 8.98 -9.12
CA GLY A 3 -18.63 9.84 -8.54
C GLY A 3 -18.16 11.28 -8.51
N ILE A 4 -19.12 12.20 -8.45
CA ILE A 4 -18.88 13.64 -8.42
C ILE A 4 -19.75 14.23 -7.31
N ALA A 5 -19.15 15.07 -6.48
CA ALA A 5 -19.84 15.78 -5.42
C ALA A 5 -20.61 16.99 -6.00
N PRO A 6 -21.80 17.29 -5.46
CA PRO A 6 -22.54 18.48 -5.87
C PRO A 6 -21.78 19.76 -5.50
N ASP A 7 -21.96 20.80 -6.31
CA ASP A 7 -21.34 22.13 -6.20
C ASP A 7 -19.81 22.07 -6.17
N SER A 8 -19.22 21.03 -6.77
CA SER A 8 -17.77 20.85 -6.81
C SER A 8 -17.13 21.48 -8.05
N PRO A 9 -15.82 21.80 -8.01
CA PRO A 9 -15.10 22.24 -9.20
C PRO A 9 -15.22 21.24 -10.37
N ALA A 10 -15.23 19.94 -10.08
CA ALA A 10 -15.40 18.91 -11.11
C ALA A 10 -16.79 18.95 -11.76
N GLU A 11 -17.85 19.16 -10.98
CA GLU A 11 -19.21 19.28 -11.51
C GLU A 11 -19.36 20.53 -12.38
N GLN A 12 -18.87 21.68 -11.89
CA GLN A 12 -18.92 22.96 -12.62
C GLN A 12 -18.12 22.91 -13.93
N ALA A 13 -17.02 22.16 -13.96
CA ALA A 13 -16.22 21.91 -15.15
C ALA A 13 -16.85 20.89 -16.11
N GLY A 14 -17.98 20.27 -15.76
CA GLY A 14 -18.68 19.31 -16.62
C GLY A 14 -18.05 17.92 -16.68
N LEU A 15 -17.22 17.56 -15.69
CA LEU A 15 -16.77 16.18 -15.54
C LEU A 15 -17.97 15.28 -15.23
N GLN A 16 -17.85 14.00 -15.60
CA GLN A 16 -18.89 13.00 -15.43
C GLN A 16 -18.32 11.71 -14.83
N THR A 17 -19.20 10.92 -14.21
CA THR A 17 -18.85 9.57 -13.78
C THR A 17 -18.53 8.72 -15.01
N GLY A 18 -17.43 7.98 -14.96
CA GLY A 18 -16.88 7.23 -16.09
C GLY A 18 -15.69 7.90 -16.77
N ASP A 19 -15.44 9.21 -16.54
CA ASP A 19 -14.30 9.90 -17.13
C ASP A 19 -12.97 9.33 -16.62
N ILE A 20 -12.01 9.10 -17.51
CA ILE A 20 -10.67 8.59 -17.19
C ILE A 20 -9.68 9.75 -17.31
N ILE A 21 -9.17 10.23 -16.18
CA ILE A 21 -8.17 11.31 -16.16
C ILE A 21 -6.82 10.74 -16.62
N VAL A 22 -6.23 11.34 -17.66
CA VAL A 22 -4.99 10.87 -18.28
C VAL A 22 -3.83 11.84 -18.09
N SER A 23 -4.10 13.14 -17.94
CA SER A 23 -3.08 14.12 -17.60
C SER A 23 -3.64 15.29 -16.79
N LEU A 24 -2.74 15.94 -16.06
CA LEU A 24 -2.98 17.16 -15.30
C LEU A 24 -1.83 18.13 -15.58
N ASN A 25 -2.13 19.32 -16.11
CA ASN A 25 -1.13 20.32 -16.54
C ASN A 25 -0.03 19.73 -17.44
N GLY A 26 -0.40 18.89 -18.41
CA GLY A 26 0.53 18.20 -19.29
C GLY A 26 1.34 17.06 -18.65
N THR A 27 1.24 16.86 -17.33
CA THR A 27 1.87 15.73 -16.63
C THR A 27 0.97 14.50 -16.73
N LYS A 28 1.52 13.39 -17.22
CA LYS A 28 0.77 12.13 -17.33
C LYS A 28 0.41 11.58 -15.96
N ILE A 29 -0.83 11.13 -15.80
CA ILE A 29 -1.34 10.54 -14.57
C ILE A 29 -1.48 9.03 -14.77
N ASP A 30 -0.67 8.26 -14.03
CA ASP A 30 -0.64 6.79 -14.11
C ASP A 30 -1.33 6.10 -12.91
N GLY A 31 -1.87 6.88 -11.96
CA GLY A 31 -2.54 6.32 -10.79
C GLY A 31 -3.16 7.35 -9.85
N GLN A 32 -3.92 6.86 -8.88
CA GLN A 32 -4.64 7.71 -7.91
C GLN A 32 -3.69 8.54 -7.04
N VAL A 33 -2.56 7.96 -6.61
CA VAL A 33 -1.57 8.64 -5.76
C VAL A 33 -0.99 9.85 -6.47
N THR A 34 -0.49 9.67 -7.70
CA THR A 34 0.06 10.77 -8.51
C THR A 34 -0.99 11.84 -8.80
N LEU A 35 -2.23 11.45 -9.09
CA LEU A 35 -3.32 12.41 -9.28
C LEU A 35 -3.56 13.25 -8.01
N GLN A 36 -3.63 12.59 -6.85
CA GLN A 36 -3.88 13.25 -5.58
C GLN A 36 -2.73 14.20 -5.20
N GLU A 37 -1.49 13.78 -5.36
CA GLU A 37 -0.30 14.64 -5.15
C GLU A 37 -0.31 15.88 -6.04
N GLN A 38 -0.61 15.73 -7.33
CA GLN A 38 -0.66 16.85 -8.28
C GLN A 38 -1.79 17.83 -7.98
N ILE A 39 -2.96 17.33 -7.56
CA ILE A 39 -4.08 18.16 -7.11
C ILE A 39 -3.70 18.94 -5.85
N GLN A 40 -3.08 18.27 -4.87
CA GLN A 40 -2.65 18.90 -3.61
C GLN A 40 -1.55 19.95 -3.83
N ALA A 41 -0.64 19.73 -4.78
CA ALA A 41 0.36 20.72 -5.15
C ALA A 41 -0.23 21.95 -5.86
N SER A 42 -1.46 21.84 -6.38
CA SER A 42 -2.12 22.85 -7.21
C SER A 42 -3.37 23.46 -6.55
N LEU A 43 -3.51 23.35 -5.23
CA LEU A 43 -4.61 24.00 -4.49
C LEU A 43 -4.67 25.50 -4.79
N GLY A 44 -5.87 26.01 -5.02
CA GLY A 44 -6.13 27.41 -5.32
C GLY A 44 -5.67 27.90 -6.71
N LYS A 45 -5.01 27.04 -7.50
CA LYS A 45 -4.52 27.36 -8.85
C LYS A 45 -5.37 26.66 -9.90
N GLU A 46 -5.66 27.36 -10.99
CA GLU A 46 -6.35 26.76 -12.12
C GLU A 46 -5.44 25.68 -12.75
N ILE A 47 -6.01 24.50 -12.99
CA ILE A 47 -5.34 23.37 -13.60
C ILE A 47 -6.10 22.90 -14.83
N GLU A 48 -5.35 22.43 -15.83
CA GLU A 48 -5.88 21.72 -16.97
C GLU A 48 -5.96 20.23 -16.64
N ILE A 49 -7.14 19.63 -16.81
CA ILE A 49 -7.33 18.18 -16.74
C ILE A 49 -7.71 17.66 -18.12
N VAL A 50 -6.89 16.76 -18.65
CA VAL A 50 -7.25 15.99 -19.85
C VAL A 50 -7.82 14.65 -19.42
N TYR A 51 -8.99 14.31 -19.97
CA TYR A 51 -9.69 13.08 -19.65
C TYR A 51 -10.26 12.42 -20.90
N LEU A 52 -10.48 11.12 -20.81
CA LEU A 52 -11.18 10.31 -21.81
C LEU A 52 -12.61 10.05 -21.35
N ARG A 53 -13.56 10.25 -22.25
CA ARG A 53 -14.95 9.82 -22.11
C ARG A 53 -15.28 8.88 -23.27
N GLY A 54 -15.30 7.58 -22.99
CA GLY A 54 -15.20 6.57 -24.06
C GLY A 54 -13.83 6.66 -24.74
N ASP A 55 -13.81 6.73 -26.07
CA ASP A 55 -12.59 6.83 -26.88
C ASP A 55 -12.21 8.27 -27.24
N GLN A 56 -12.98 9.26 -26.78
CA GLN A 56 -12.76 10.68 -27.11
C GLN A 56 -12.01 11.38 -25.99
N SER A 57 -11.03 12.20 -26.37
CA SER A 57 -10.25 13.03 -25.45
C SER A 57 -10.86 14.42 -25.33
N PHE A 58 -11.00 14.87 -24.08
CA PHE A 58 -11.51 16.19 -23.71
C PHE A 58 -10.53 16.87 -22.76
N SER A 59 -10.59 18.19 -22.67
CA SER A 59 -9.84 18.98 -21.70
C SER A 59 -10.78 19.96 -21.01
N VAL A 60 -10.60 20.13 -19.71
CA VAL A 60 -11.33 21.11 -18.89
C VAL A 60 -10.37 21.83 -17.96
N MET A 61 -10.67 23.11 -17.71
CA MET A 61 -9.99 23.92 -16.72
C MET A 61 -10.83 23.95 -15.44
N LEU A 62 -10.20 23.73 -14.30
CA LEU A 62 -10.85 23.87 -12.99
C LEU A 62 -9.84 24.28 -11.92
N THR A 63 -10.35 24.82 -10.80
CA THR A 63 -9.51 25.24 -9.67
C THR A 63 -9.79 24.35 -8.46
N PRO A 64 -8.81 23.58 -7.96
CA PRO A 64 -8.97 22.79 -6.74
C PRO A 64 -9.17 23.68 -5.51
N ARG A 65 -10.15 23.36 -4.68
CA ARG A 65 -10.45 24.11 -3.45
C ARG A 65 -9.36 23.88 -2.40
N GLU A 66 -8.85 24.96 -1.81
CA GLU A 66 -7.92 24.89 -0.68
C GLU A 66 -8.56 24.24 0.57
N ASN A 67 -9.84 24.55 0.82
CA ASN A 67 -10.59 24.06 1.96
C ASN A 67 -11.88 23.34 1.48
N PRO A 68 -11.79 22.07 1.06
CA PRO A 68 -12.97 21.33 0.63
C PRO A 68 -13.90 20.99 1.81
N PRO A 69 -15.23 20.91 1.60
CA PRO A 69 -16.17 20.42 2.61
C PRO A 69 -15.83 19.01 3.10
N ALA A 70 -16.20 18.69 4.34
CA ALA A 70 -15.98 17.37 4.92
C ALA A 70 -16.55 16.25 4.02
N GLY A 71 -15.74 15.22 3.75
CA GLY A 71 -16.10 14.12 2.87
C GLY A 71 -15.93 14.38 1.36
N GLN A 72 -15.42 15.55 0.97
CA GLN A 72 -15.12 15.87 -0.43
C GLN A 72 -13.61 16.09 -0.65
N GLY A 73 -13.10 15.67 -1.81
CA GLY A 73 -11.76 16.06 -2.25
C GLY A 73 -11.71 17.52 -2.73
N ALA A 74 -10.50 18.05 -2.93
CA ALA A 74 -10.26 19.42 -3.41
C ALA A 74 -11.04 19.75 -4.68
N ILE A 75 -11.11 18.80 -5.63
CA ILE A 75 -11.88 18.93 -6.87
C ILE A 75 -13.27 18.26 -6.80
N GLY A 76 -13.57 17.53 -5.72
CA GLY A 76 -14.87 16.89 -5.49
C GLY A 76 -15.17 15.64 -6.31
N ILE A 77 -14.16 14.91 -6.77
CA ILE A 77 -14.36 13.59 -7.40
C ILE A 77 -14.16 12.44 -6.41
N ARG A 78 -14.89 11.35 -6.63
CA ARG A 78 -14.55 10.04 -6.08
C ARG A 78 -13.76 9.26 -7.13
N MET A 79 -12.58 8.77 -6.77
CA MET A 79 -11.74 7.99 -7.68
C MET A 79 -12.11 6.51 -7.61
N SER A 80 -12.04 5.84 -8.76
CA SER A 80 -11.99 4.38 -8.88
C SER A 80 -10.86 4.04 -9.84
N SER A 81 -10.31 2.84 -9.70
CA SER A 81 -9.31 2.31 -10.63
C SER A 81 -10.03 1.39 -11.62
N PRO A 82 -10.30 1.85 -12.86
CA PRO A 82 -10.92 0.99 -13.86
C PRO A 82 -9.98 -0.17 -14.21
N THR A 83 -10.53 -1.39 -14.30
CA THR A 83 -9.78 -2.57 -14.72
C THR A 83 -9.73 -2.64 -16.23
N VAL A 84 -8.53 -2.59 -16.80
CA VAL A 84 -8.32 -2.78 -18.24
C VAL A 84 -7.94 -4.25 -18.48
N PRO A 85 -8.55 -4.94 -19.44
CA PRO A 85 -8.15 -6.30 -19.78
C PRO A 85 -6.72 -6.31 -20.32
N ILE A 86 -5.89 -7.18 -19.77
CA ILE A 86 -4.50 -7.39 -20.20
C ILE A 86 -4.30 -8.83 -20.64
N SER A 87 -3.34 -9.06 -21.54
CA SER A 87 -3.00 -10.43 -21.97
C SER A 87 -2.38 -11.23 -20.82
N PHE A 88 -2.50 -12.56 -20.84
CA PHE A 88 -1.93 -13.43 -19.80
C PHE A 88 -0.43 -13.20 -19.57
N SER A 89 0.35 -13.01 -20.65
CA SER A 89 1.79 -12.76 -20.54
C SER A 89 2.10 -11.41 -19.89
N GLN A 90 1.29 -10.38 -20.16
CA GLN A 90 1.39 -9.09 -19.48
C GLN A 90 0.96 -9.23 -18.01
N ALA A 91 -0.08 -10.01 -17.71
CA ALA A 91 -0.53 -10.25 -16.35
C ALA A 91 0.55 -10.91 -15.49
N VAL A 92 1.25 -11.92 -16.01
CA VAL A 92 2.37 -12.56 -15.29
C VAL A 92 3.50 -11.56 -15.02
N ARG A 93 3.90 -10.76 -16.03
CA ARG A 93 4.94 -9.73 -15.86
C ARG A 93 4.54 -8.65 -14.87
N GLN A 94 3.29 -8.16 -14.95
CA GLN A 94 2.76 -7.17 -14.02
C GLN A 94 2.64 -7.74 -12.61
N GLY A 95 2.21 -8.99 -12.46
CA GLY A 95 2.16 -9.66 -11.16
C GLY A 95 3.55 -9.80 -10.53
N ALA A 96 4.56 -10.16 -11.32
CA ALA A 96 5.95 -10.20 -10.86
C ALA A 96 6.48 -8.81 -10.47
N ALA A 97 6.19 -7.78 -11.29
CA ALA A 97 6.57 -6.40 -11.00
C ALA A 97 5.89 -5.89 -9.71
N ALA A 98 4.58 -6.09 -9.58
CA ALA A 98 3.82 -5.72 -8.38
C ALA A 98 4.35 -6.45 -7.13
N THR A 99 4.70 -7.72 -7.26
CA THR A 99 5.32 -8.48 -6.16
C THR A 99 6.67 -7.88 -5.77
N TYR A 100 7.52 -7.58 -6.75
CA TYR A 100 8.81 -6.94 -6.50
C TYR A 100 8.67 -5.57 -5.84
N GLU A 101 7.75 -4.73 -6.30
CA GLU A 101 7.45 -3.43 -5.70
C GLU A 101 6.98 -3.57 -4.25
N ASN A 102 6.06 -4.50 -3.96
CA ASN A 102 5.60 -4.76 -2.59
C ASN A 102 6.74 -5.23 -1.68
N VAL A 103 7.53 -6.22 -2.13
CA VAL A 103 8.68 -6.73 -1.37
C VAL A 103 9.69 -5.63 -1.09
N THR A 104 10.07 -4.85 -2.11
CA THR A 104 11.04 -3.76 -1.95
C THR A 104 10.49 -2.61 -1.10
N GLY A 105 9.19 -2.33 -1.18
CA GLY A 105 8.50 -1.38 -0.31
C GLY A 105 8.63 -1.77 1.16
N ILE A 106 8.34 -3.03 1.50
CA ILE A 106 8.47 -3.56 2.86
C ILE A 106 9.92 -3.47 3.34
N LEU A 107 10.89 -3.89 2.53
CA LEU A 107 12.31 -3.89 2.92
C LEU A 107 12.91 -2.48 3.06
N ARG A 108 12.40 -1.50 2.30
CA ARG A 108 12.86 -0.10 2.36
C ARG A 108 12.15 0.73 3.42
N LEU A 109 11.05 0.25 3.98
CA LEU A 109 10.26 0.98 4.98
C LEU A 109 11.12 1.48 6.16
N PRO A 110 12.01 0.67 6.78
CA PRO A 110 12.86 1.16 7.86
C PRO A 110 13.79 2.31 7.42
N LEU A 111 14.36 2.24 6.21
CA LEU A 111 15.19 3.31 5.67
C LEU A 111 14.36 4.58 5.41
N ARG A 112 13.15 4.45 4.88
CA ARG A 112 12.25 5.58 4.66
C ARG A 112 11.85 6.25 5.97
N MET A 113 11.63 5.49 7.03
CA MET A 113 11.32 6.01 8.36
C MET A 113 12.51 6.78 8.95
N VAL A 114 13.73 6.24 8.87
CA VAL A 114 14.94 6.94 9.33
C VAL A 114 15.20 8.22 8.54
N ASN A 115 14.88 8.23 7.24
CA ASN A 115 15.02 9.41 6.38
C ASN A 115 13.84 10.40 6.50
N GLY A 116 12.85 10.15 7.38
CA GLY A 116 11.68 11.02 7.58
C GLY A 116 10.66 11.01 6.44
N GLN A 117 10.74 10.04 5.52
CA GLN A 117 9.84 9.87 4.36
C GLN A 117 8.64 8.94 4.64
N ALA A 118 8.59 8.35 5.84
CA ALA A 118 7.51 7.48 6.30
C ALA A 118 7.29 7.71 7.79
N SER A 119 6.02 7.75 8.20
CA SER A 119 5.64 7.93 9.60
C SER A 119 5.88 6.64 10.42
N PRO A 120 6.09 6.75 11.75
CA PRO A 120 6.11 5.58 12.64
C PRO A 120 4.83 4.76 12.61
N GLU A 121 3.70 5.37 12.23
CA GLU A 121 2.40 4.69 12.14
C GLU A 121 2.32 3.74 10.94
N GLU A 122 2.95 4.08 9.81
CA GLU A 122 3.05 3.19 8.63
C GLU A 122 3.83 1.89 8.89
N GLY A 123 4.79 1.93 9.83
CA GLY A 123 5.59 0.77 10.23
C GLY A 123 5.00 -0.05 11.38
N ARG A 124 3.82 0.32 11.87
CA ARG A 124 3.21 -0.34 13.02
C ARG A 124 2.74 -1.75 12.67
N LEU A 125 3.14 -2.72 13.48
CA LEU A 125 2.59 -4.08 13.38
C LEU A 125 1.10 -4.04 13.74
N VAL A 126 0.27 -4.62 12.86
CA VAL A 126 -1.19 -4.62 13.02
C VAL A 126 -1.66 -5.95 13.60
N GLY A 127 -2.51 -5.88 14.61
CA GLY A 127 -3.15 -7.04 15.24
C GLY A 127 -4.39 -7.51 14.46
N TYR A 128 -5.14 -8.45 15.03
CA TYR A 128 -6.33 -9.00 14.35
C TYR A 128 -7.45 -7.97 14.18
N LYS A 129 -7.59 -7.01 15.12
CA LYS A 129 -8.64 -5.98 15.06
C LYS A 129 -8.36 -5.00 13.94
N GLY A 130 -7.16 -4.44 13.86
CA GLY A 130 -6.75 -3.52 12.81
C GLY A 130 -6.78 -4.19 11.44
N MET A 131 -6.40 -5.47 11.34
CA MET A 131 -6.54 -6.24 10.10
C MET A 131 -8.01 -6.36 9.67
N PHE A 132 -8.94 -6.55 10.61
CA PHE A 132 -10.38 -6.58 10.33
C PHE A 132 -10.90 -5.19 9.92
N GLU A 133 -10.46 -4.11 10.56
CA GLU A 133 -10.81 -2.73 10.20
C GLU A 133 -10.31 -2.37 8.80
N ILE A 134 -9.06 -2.71 8.47
CA ILE A 134 -8.50 -2.56 7.13
C ILE A 134 -9.34 -3.34 6.12
N TYR A 135 -9.60 -4.63 6.39
CA TYR A 135 -10.36 -5.49 5.48
C TYR A 135 -11.75 -4.93 5.15
N GLN A 136 -12.44 -4.34 6.12
CA GLN A 136 -13.76 -3.73 5.90
C GLN A 136 -13.73 -2.52 4.94
N GLN A 137 -12.59 -1.87 4.77
CA GLN A 137 -12.41 -0.74 3.86
C GLN A 137 -11.91 -1.14 2.47
N ILE A 138 -11.44 -2.38 2.31
CA ILE A 138 -10.89 -2.86 1.04
C ILE A 138 -12.03 -3.10 0.04
N GLN A 139 -11.99 -2.38 -1.08
CA GLN A 139 -12.94 -2.58 -2.19
C GLN A 139 -12.63 -3.82 -3.04
N SER A 140 -11.36 -4.24 -3.09
CA SER A 140 -10.90 -5.41 -3.86
C SER A 140 -10.15 -6.40 -2.97
N PRO A 141 -10.77 -7.51 -2.55
CA PRO A 141 -10.16 -8.45 -1.60
C PRO A 141 -8.89 -9.11 -2.15
N LEU A 142 -8.74 -9.19 -3.48
CA LEU A 142 -7.58 -9.81 -4.12
C LEU A 142 -6.27 -9.09 -3.78
N TRP A 143 -6.28 -7.76 -3.79
CA TRP A 143 -5.08 -6.97 -3.45
C TRP A 143 -4.71 -7.16 -1.98
N PHE A 144 -5.69 -7.23 -1.08
CA PHE A 144 -5.47 -7.47 0.34
C PHE A 144 -4.85 -8.85 0.61
N PHE A 145 -5.38 -9.91 0.00
CA PHE A 145 -4.81 -11.25 0.14
C PHE A 145 -3.40 -11.34 -0.45
N MET A 146 -3.16 -10.67 -1.59
CA MET A 146 -1.83 -10.55 -2.19
C MET A 146 -0.86 -9.86 -1.21
N ALA A 147 -1.24 -8.71 -0.66
CA ALA A 147 -0.41 -7.93 0.25
C ALA A 147 -0.06 -8.71 1.53
N ILE A 148 -1.03 -9.44 2.11
CA ILE A 148 -0.78 -10.32 3.28
C ILE A 148 0.15 -11.47 2.90
N SER A 149 -0.07 -12.13 1.76
CA SER A 149 0.74 -13.26 1.33
C SER A 149 2.20 -12.86 1.12
N ILE A 150 2.42 -11.70 0.48
CA ILE A 150 3.77 -11.15 0.29
C ILE A 150 4.38 -10.76 1.63
N SER A 151 3.64 -10.04 2.48
CA SER A 151 4.13 -9.61 3.80
C SER A 151 4.53 -10.81 4.67
N LEU A 152 3.70 -11.86 4.73
CA LEU A 152 4.01 -13.07 5.48
C LEU A 152 5.22 -13.80 4.89
N GLY A 153 5.33 -13.87 3.56
CA GLY A 153 6.50 -14.45 2.88
C GLY A 153 7.79 -13.69 3.20
N VAL A 154 7.75 -12.35 3.17
CA VAL A 154 8.91 -11.50 3.50
C VAL A 154 9.29 -11.63 4.97
N ILE A 155 8.31 -11.55 5.89
CA ILE A 155 8.55 -11.70 7.34
C ILE A 155 9.10 -13.10 7.65
N ASN A 156 8.59 -14.16 7.02
CA ASN A 156 9.10 -15.52 7.22
C ASN A 156 10.54 -15.68 6.74
N LEU A 157 11.00 -14.88 5.78
CA LEU A 157 12.38 -14.90 5.29
C LEU A 157 13.32 -14.07 6.19
N PHE A 158 12.81 -13.28 7.13
CA PHE A 158 13.66 -12.54 8.05
C PHE A 158 14.47 -13.51 8.92
N PRO A 159 15.69 -13.12 9.35
CA PRO A 159 16.58 -13.94 10.17
C PRO A 159 16.12 -14.01 11.64
N ILE A 160 14.84 -14.28 11.88
CA ILE A 160 14.24 -14.38 13.21
C ILE A 160 14.13 -15.86 13.58
N PRO A 161 14.70 -16.27 14.72
CA PRO A 161 14.52 -17.61 15.26
C PRO A 161 13.05 -18.02 15.34
N ALA A 162 12.75 -19.29 14.97
CA ALA A 162 11.42 -19.88 14.79
C ALA A 162 10.71 -19.60 13.45
N LEU A 163 11.21 -18.69 12.62
CA LEU A 163 10.79 -18.55 11.22
C LEU A 163 11.74 -19.29 10.26
N ASP A 164 11.31 -19.45 9.00
CA ASP A 164 12.06 -20.14 7.96
C ASP A 164 13.42 -19.48 7.69
N GLY A 165 13.46 -18.14 7.65
CA GLY A 165 14.68 -17.35 7.49
C GLY A 165 15.66 -17.51 8.64
N GLY A 166 15.16 -17.69 9.88
CA GLY A 166 15.99 -18.02 11.02
C GLY A 166 16.68 -19.37 10.86
N ARG A 167 15.97 -20.39 10.36
CA ARG A 167 16.55 -21.71 10.06
C ARG A 167 17.59 -21.63 8.94
N ILE A 168 17.31 -20.85 7.89
CA ILE A 168 18.29 -20.58 6.82
C ILE A 168 19.55 -19.95 7.43
N LEU A 169 19.41 -18.93 8.30
CA LEU A 169 20.56 -18.29 8.93
C LEU A 169 21.39 -19.25 9.79
N LEU A 170 20.75 -20.14 10.54
CA LEU A 170 21.46 -21.13 11.37
C LEU A 170 22.15 -22.22 10.52
N THR A 171 21.61 -22.55 9.35
CA THR A 171 22.20 -23.55 8.45
C THR A 171 23.26 -22.98 7.49
N LEU A 172 23.26 -21.66 7.22
CA LEU A 172 24.27 -21.01 6.37
C LEU A 172 25.72 -21.25 6.84
N PRO A 173 26.05 -21.15 8.14
CA PRO A 173 27.37 -21.53 8.65
C PRO A 173 27.72 -23.01 8.42
N GLU A 174 26.74 -23.94 8.40
CA GLU A 174 27.02 -25.36 8.12
C GLU A 174 27.56 -25.54 6.69
N LEU A 175 27.10 -24.73 5.72
CA LEU A 175 27.60 -24.76 4.35
C LEU A 175 29.07 -24.29 4.26
N ILE A 176 29.44 -23.29 5.06
CA ILE A 176 30.78 -22.69 5.07
C ILE A 176 31.76 -23.53 5.91
N PHE A 177 31.38 -23.85 7.14
CA PHE A 177 32.22 -24.54 8.12
C PHE A 177 32.13 -26.07 8.04
N ARG A 178 31.23 -26.61 7.21
CA ARG A 178 30.97 -28.06 7.03
C ARG A 178 30.74 -28.81 8.34
N ARG A 179 30.23 -28.11 9.37
CA ARG A 179 29.94 -28.64 10.69
C ARG A 179 28.51 -28.29 11.05
N ARG A 180 27.75 -29.32 11.43
CA ARG A 180 26.37 -29.16 11.89
C ARG A 180 26.35 -28.42 13.22
N ILE A 181 25.42 -27.48 13.36
CA ILE A 181 25.12 -26.90 14.66
C ILE A 181 24.51 -28.02 15.54
N PRO A 182 24.92 -28.15 16.81
CA PRO A 182 24.34 -29.14 17.70
C PRO A 182 22.80 -28.96 17.80
N PRO A 183 22.00 -30.02 17.60
CA PRO A 183 20.54 -29.91 17.60
C PRO A 183 19.96 -29.32 18.88
N LYS A 184 20.63 -29.52 20.02
CA LYS A 184 20.24 -28.93 21.31
C LYS A 184 20.31 -27.40 21.30
N PHE A 185 21.30 -26.83 20.63
CA PHE A 185 21.50 -25.38 20.54
C PHE A 185 20.50 -24.75 19.56
N GLU A 186 20.31 -25.38 18.40
CA GLU A 186 19.30 -24.99 17.41
C GLU A 186 17.89 -25.00 18.04
N ASN A 187 17.52 -26.08 18.72
CA ASN A 187 16.23 -26.19 19.41
C ASN A 187 16.05 -25.11 20.49
N ALA A 188 17.10 -24.80 21.25
CA ALA A 188 17.05 -23.75 22.26
C ALA A 188 16.81 -22.37 21.64
N ILE A 189 17.52 -22.05 20.55
CA ILE A 189 17.34 -20.80 19.81
C ILE A 189 15.90 -20.70 19.27
N HIS A 190 15.40 -21.76 18.64
CA HIS A 190 14.03 -21.79 18.12
C HIS A 190 12.98 -21.67 19.22
N LEU A 191 13.17 -22.33 20.37
CA LEU A 191 12.23 -22.23 21.50
C LEU A 191 12.17 -20.80 22.05
N VAL A 192 13.34 -20.18 22.25
CA VAL A 192 13.43 -18.78 22.72
C VAL A 192 12.79 -17.85 21.69
N GLY A 193 13.14 -18.01 20.42
CA GLY A 193 12.55 -17.27 19.31
C GLY A 193 11.04 -17.34 19.26
N PHE A 194 10.51 -18.56 19.29
CA PHE A 194 9.07 -18.81 19.26
C PHE A 194 8.37 -18.20 20.47
N THR A 195 8.96 -18.33 21.67
CA THR A 195 8.41 -17.74 22.89
C THR A 195 8.36 -16.21 22.78
N LEU A 196 9.44 -15.58 22.32
CA LEU A 196 9.47 -14.13 22.10
C LEU A 196 8.47 -13.68 21.03
N LEU A 197 8.31 -14.44 19.95
CA LEU A 197 7.30 -14.17 18.93
C LEU A 197 5.88 -14.27 19.46
N LEU A 198 5.57 -15.26 20.31
CA LEU A 198 4.26 -15.35 20.96
C LEU A 198 4.00 -14.17 21.89
N ILE A 199 5.00 -13.76 22.67
CA ILE A 199 4.89 -12.57 23.53
C ILE A 199 4.65 -11.32 22.67
N LEU A 200 5.41 -11.16 21.58
CA LEU A 200 5.24 -10.06 20.64
C LEU A 200 3.84 -10.07 20.01
N LEU A 201 3.32 -11.24 19.60
CA LEU A 201 1.99 -11.37 19.04
C LEU A 201 0.92 -10.92 20.03
N ILE A 202 1.02 -11.34 21.29
CA ILE A 202 0.10 -10.91 22.35
C ILE A 202 0.21 -9.39 22.56
N TYR A 203 1.43 -8.87 22.65
CA TYR A 203 1.68 -7.44 22.82
C TYR A 203 1.08 -6.61 21.69
N VAL A 204 1.34 -6.97 20.43
CA VAL A 204 0.82 -6.29 19.24
C VAL A 204 -0.71 -6.30 19.25
N ASN A 205 -1.33 -7.44 19.55
CA ASN A 205 -2.79 -7.51 19.64
C ASN A 205 -3.34 -6.62 20.74
N VAL A 206 -2.78 -6.67 21.96
CA VAL A 206 -3.22 -5.79 23.06
C VAL A 206 -3.08 -4.32 22.66
N GLN A 207 -1.94 -3.95 22.06
CA GLN A 207 -1.69 -2.58 21.63
C GLN A 207 -2.66 -2.13 20.53
N ASP A 208 -3.03 -3.01 19.61
CA ASP A 208 -4.00 -2.75 18.55
C ASP A 208 -5.43 -2.58 19.10
N PHE A 209 -5.78 -3.28 20.18
CA PHE A 209 -7.06 -3.07 20.88
C PHE A 209 -7.10 -1.74 21.64
N ILE A 210 -6.02 -1.37 22.33
CA ILE A 210 -5.91 -0.13 23.12
C ILE A 210 -5.78 1.09 22.20
N ASN A 211 -4.96 0.99 21.16
CA ASN A 211 -4.64 2.06 20.21
C ASN A 211 -5.00 1.60 18.78
N PRO A 212 -6.30 1.59 18.42
CA PRO A 212 -6.76 1.13 17.11
C PRO A 212 -6.08 1.87 15.96
N VAL A 213 -5.96 1.21 14.80
CA VAL A 213 -5.38 1.81 13.60
C VAL A 213 -6.29 2.95 13.17
N GLN A 214 -5.74 4.15 13.05
CA GLN A 214 -6.44 5.27 12.44
C GLN A 214 -6.22 5.18 10.94
N LEU A 215 -7.25 4.75 10.22
CA LEU A 215 -7.23 4.71 8.76
C LEU A 215 -7.63 6.10 8.23
N PRO A 216 -6.86 6.70 7.31
CA PRO A 216 -7.17 7.99 6.72
C PRO A 216 -8.41 7.96 5.82
#